data_AF-A0A9Q4G7P7-F1
#
_entry.id   AF-A0A9Q4G7P7-F1
#
_cell.length_a   1.000
_cell.length_b   1.000
_cell.length_c   1.000
_cell.angle_alpha   90.00
_cell.angle_beta   90.00
_cell.angle_gamma   90.00
#
_symmetry.space_group_name_H-M   'P 1'
#
loop_
_entity.id
_entity.type
_entity.pdbx_description
1 polymer ?
#
loop_
_entity_poly.entity_id
_entity_poly.type
_entity_poly.pdbx_seq_one_letter_code
_entity_poly.pdbx_strand_id
1 'polypeptide(L)'
;MKKIFLFLILYIYNAIYPQQFGMGLDLNDPKYETCPYSAPLMRGDYQDLPPSASLKEFSPRPGHQGTYGTCTGWASAYAARTILEAFKNRWSRKEIDENTFSPSFVYNQIRVGNDCSTGASLIDALNLLRDAGDMKLREFGYDCSRNVTDSDRLKASPYRILEYREIANRNTADKHRFIKKSLAENKPVVLAFDCPVSFYSAKEVWYPDSLDYKEWRRGHAIAAIGYDDSKFGGAVEIINSWGTNWGLEGYTWIRYKDFDFFCKLAFELIDKSADDSSKVDLSGSLLFKETTGKEMRATFNGEFFTMEKAYPSNTLFELRVSNNEPAYVYAFSSDLTFKTYKIFPFTDRMLAYLPYRQNNIAIPDEESYNMLDTVAGISYFCFIYSKEPLRIDSLMSLIENGKGTFWDRVASAFHYGMVSKKDIELKYKDRIIFSARSRGKTLIPVLVAIRHF
;
A
#
# COMPACT_ATOMS: atom_id res chain seq x y z
N MET A 1 39.20 -26.96 -72.37
CA MET A 1 37.96 -26.65 -71.62
C MET A 1 37.89 -27.52 -70.38
N LYS A 2 37.87 -26.93 -69.19
CA LYS A 2 37.11 -27.33 -67.98
C LYS A 2 37.64 -26.50 -66.80
N LYS A 3 36.97 -25.38 -66.51
CA LYS A 3 37.16 -24.62 -65.27
C LYS A 3 36.33 -25.33 -64.19
N ILE A 4 36.98 -25.82 -63.15
CA ILE A 4 36.33 -26.40 -61.98
C ILE A 4 36.00 -25.25 -61.03
N PHE A 5 34.71 -24.97 -60.85
CA PHE A 5 34.21 -24.02 -59.85
C PHE A 5 34.10 -24.74 -58.51
N LEU A 6 34.90 -24.29 -57.53
CA LEU A 6 34.80 -24.73 -56.14
C LEU A 6 33.77 -23.84 -55.44
N PHE A 7 32.59 -24.38 -55.14
CA PHE A 7 31.57 -23.68 -54.35
C PHE A 7 31.91 -23.81 -52.86
N LEU A 8 32.30 -22.70 -52.23
CA LEU A 8 32.50 -22.60 -50.79
C LEU A 8 31.12 -22.37 -50.13
N ILE A 9 30.60 -23.37 -49.41
CA ILE A 9 29.37 -23.22 -48.62
C ILE A 9 29.75 -22.58 -47.27
N LEU A 10 29.45 -21.29 -47.12
CA LEU A 10 29.52 -20.57 -45.84
C LEU A 10 28.33 -20.99 -44.98
N TYR A 11 28.57 -21.83 -43.97
CA TYR A 11 27.63 -22.06 -42.88
C TYR A 11 27.59 -20.82 -41.99
N ILE A 12 26.56 -19.99 -42.16
CA ILE A 12 26.23 -18.92 -41.22
C ILE A 12 25.60 -19.58 -39.99
N TYR A 13 26.40 -19.77 -38.94
CA TYR A 13 25.88 -20.07 -37.60
C TYR A 13 25.14 -18.84 -37.08
N ASN A 14 23.82 -18.80 -37.25
CA ASN A 14 22.98 -17.94 -36.43
C ASN A 14 23.01 -18.52 -35.01
N ALA A 15 23.78 -17.90 -34.12
CA ALA A 15 23.68 -18.15 -32.69
C ALA A 15 22.30 -17.65 -32.23
N ILE A 16 21.31 -18.55 -32.24
CA ILE A 16 20.05 -18.35 -31.55
C ILE A 16 20.39 -18.47 -30.06
N TYR A 17 20.70 -17.35 -29.40
CA TYR A 17 20.79 -17.33 -27.95
C TYR A 17 19.37 -17.64 -27.42
N PRO A 18 19.16 -18.75 -26.70
CA PRO A 18 17.87 -19.02 -26.09
C PRO A 18 17.52 -17.85 -25.16
N GLN A 19 16.29 -17.35 -25.24
CA GLN A 19 15.82 -16.27 -24.37
C GLN A 19 15.89 -16.74 -22.92
N GLN A 20 16.94 -16.33 -22.19
CA GLN A 20 17.21 -16.78 -20.83
C GLN A 20 16.19 -16.22 -19.80
N PHE A 21 15.54 -15.11 -20.15
CA PHE A 21 14.73 -14.31 -19.25
C PHE A 21 13.29 -14.16 -19.74
N GLY A 22 12.37 -14.82 -19.02
CA GLY A 22 10.94 -14.71 -19.23
C GLY A 22 10.35 -13.43 -18.62
N MET A 23 9.23 -12.98 -19.19
CA MET A 23 8.39 -11.87 -18.73
C MET A 23 6.94 -12.23 -19.02
N GLY A 24 5.99 -11.61 -18.32
CA GLY A 24 4.58 -11.95 -18.48
C GLY A 24 3.65 -11.02 -17.72
N LEU A 25 4.04 -9.80 -17.40
CA LEU A 25 3.10 -8.88 -16.79
C LEU A 25 2.22 -8.26 -17.88
N ASP A 26 0.91 -8.33 -17.71
CA ASP A 26 0.00 -7.50 -18.49
C ASP A 26 0.01 -6.07 -17.91
N LEU A 27 0.56 -5.12 -18.66
CA LEU A 27 0.62 -3.69 -18.28
C LEU A 27 -0.68 -2.93 -18.54
N ASN A 28 -1.60 -3.50 -19.32
CA ASN A 28 -2.82 -2.83 -19.77
C ASN A 28 -4.10 -3.50 -19.25
N ASP A 29 -3.99 -4.33 -18.20
CA ASP A 29 -5.16 -4.90 -17.54
C ASP A 29 -6.08 -3.78 -17.03
N PRO A 30 -7.35 -3.71 -17.46
CA PRO A 30 -8.30 -2.69 -17.00
C PRO A 30 -8.51 -2.70 -15.47
N LYS A 31 -8.19 -3.80 -14.78
CA LYS A 31 -8.27 -3.87 -13.31
C LYS A 31 -7.37 -2.84 -12.60
N TYR A 32 -6.33 -2.33 -13.25
CA TYR A 32 -5.52 -1.25 -12.67
C TYR A 32 -6.32 0.03 -12.46
N GLU A 33 -7.31 0.31 -13.33
CA GLU A 33 -8.13 1.52 -13.24
C GLU A 33 -9.08 1.51 -12.04
N THR A 34 -9.34 0.35 -11.45
CA THR A 34 -10.23 0.19 -10.29
C THR A 34 -9.48 -0.15 -9.01
N CYS A 35 -8.15 -0.18 -9.04
CA CYS A 35 -7.32 -0.52 -7.89
C CYS A 35 -7.61 0.41 -6.69
N PRO A 36 -7.68 -0.13 -5.46
CA PRO A 36 -7.78 0.69 -4.27
C PRO A 36 -6.52 1.55 -4.09
N TYR A 37 -6.72 2.76 -3.54
CA TYR A 37 -5.64 3.71 -3.25
C TYR A 37 -5.84 4.30 -1.85
N SER A 38 -4.78 4.85 -1.26
CA SER A 38 -4.89 5.58 0.00
C SER A 38 -5.04 7.07 -0.21
N ALA A 39 -5.62 7.72 0.79
CA ALA A 39 -5.59 9.17 0.87
C ALA A 39 -4.16 9.72 0.74
N PRO A 40 -3.96 10.82 0.01
CA PRO A 40 -2.64 11.42 -0.08
C PRO A 40 -2.19 11.87 1.31
N LEU A 41 -1.00 11.43 1.71
CA LEU A 41 -0.34 12.02 2.88
C LEU A 41 0.03 13.47 2.61
N MET A 42 0.28 14.20 3.70
CA MET A 42 0.79 15.55 3.63
C MET A 42 2.17 15.61 2.96
N ARG A 43 2.49 16.74 2.32
CA ARG A 43 3.75 16.90 1.55
C ARG A 43 5.00 16.61 2.38
N GLY A 44 4.98 17.03 3.66
CA GLY A 44 6.08 16.80 4.61
C GLY A 44 6.37 15.31 4.84
N ASP A 45 5.35 14.44 4.85
CA ASP A 45 5.53 12.99 5.05
C ASP A 45 6.32 12.32 3.91
N TYR A 46 6.42 12.96 2.74
CA TYR A 46 7.23 12.49 1.61
C TYR A 46 8.59 13.19 1.48
N GLN A 47 8.86 14.22 2.30
CA GLN A 47 10.11 14.98 2.29
C GLN A 47 10.98 14.61 3.48
N ASP A 48 10.37 14.41 4.65
CA ASP A 48 11.04 14.12 5.91
C ASP A 48 11.28 12.61 6.08
N LEU A 49 11.96 12.01 5.08
CA LEU A 49 12.32 10.59 5.06
C LEU A 49 13.80 10.41 5.43
N PRO A 50 14.19 9.25 5.99
CA PRO A 50 15.61 8.93 6.13
C PRO A 50 16.30 8.96 4.75
N PRO A 51 17.60 9.26 4.68
CA PRO A 51 18.29 9.35 3.39
C PRO A 51 18.44 8.00 2.67
N SER A 52 18.24 6.89 3.39
CA SER A 52 18.21 5.54 2.84
C SER A 52 17.35 4.61 3.70
N ALA A 53 16.84 3.55 3.08
CA ALA A 53 16.22 2.42 3.74
C ALA A 53 16.45 1.15 2.92
N SER A 54 16.59 -0.01 3.55
CA SER A 54 16.79 -1.28 2.86
C SER A 54 16.12 -2.45 3.58
N LEU A 55 15.41 -3.27 2.81
CA LEU A 55 14.82 -4.55 3.17
C LEU A 55 15.66 -5.73 2.65
N LYS A 56 16.86 -5.47 2.10
CA LYS A 56 17.70 -6.51 1.48
C LYS A 56 18.06 -7.64 2.44
N GLU A 57 18.24 -7.33 3.72
CA GLU A 57 18.49 -8.36 4.75
C GLU A 57 17.31 -9.34 4.91
N PHE A 58 16.07 -8.87 4.68
CA PHE A 58 14.83 -9.66 4.74
C PHE A 58 14.41 -10.24 3.38
N SER A 59 15.04 -9.81 2.29
CA SER A 59 14.75 -10.34 0.95
C SER A 59 15.19 -11.78 0.81
N PRO A 60 14.43 -12.65 0.12
CA PRO A 60 14.92 -13.98 -0.23
C PRO A 60 16.10 -13.87 -1.20
N ARG A 61 16.89 -14.94 -1.32
CA ARG A 61 17.88 -15.03 -2.41
C ARG A 61 17.16 -14.87 -3.76
N PRO A 62 17.68 -14.09 -4.72
CA PRO A 62 17.00 -13.94 -6.00
C PRO A 62 16.84 -15.27 -6.73
N GLY A 63 15.59 -15.64 -6.99
CA GLY A 63 15.25 -16.87 -7.72
C GLY A 63 15.26 -16.69 -9.23
N HIS A 64 14.99 -17.76 -9.96
CA HIS A 64 15.06 -17.78 -11.43
C HIS A 64 13.76 -18.33 -12.03
N GLN A 65 12.99 -17.46 -12.70
CA GLN A 65 11.72 -17.82 -13.34
C GLN A 65 11.88 -18.57 -14.67
N GLY A 66 13.09 -18.67 -15.19
CA GLY A 66 13.34 -19.31 -16.48
C GLY A 66 12.78 -18.47 -17.63
N THR A 67 12.32 -19.16 -18.67
CA THR A 67 11.70 -18.56 -19.86
C THR A 67 10.20 -18.29 -19.69
N TYR A 68 9.65 -18.55 -18.50
CA TYR A 68 8.23 -18.50 -18.23
C TYR A 68 7.72 -17.10 -17.92
N GLY A 69 6.43 -16.86 -18.16
CA GLY A 69 5.70 -15.62 -17.86
C GLY A 69 5.33 -15.43 -16.38
N THR A 70 6.01 -16.10 -15.44
CA THR A 70 5.61 -16.16 -14.03
C THR A 70 6.06 -14.96 -13.17
N CYS A 71 6.59 -13.88 -13.77
CA CYS A 71 7.17 -12.75 -13.03
C CYS A 71 6.23 -12.15 -11.97
N THR A 72 4.92 -12.17 -12.19
CA THR A 72 3.93 -11.68 -11.22
C THR A 72 3.97 -12.43 -9.90
N GLY A 73 3.97 -13.77 -9.94
CA GLY A 73 4.10 -14.60 -8.74
C GLY A 73 5.47 -14.47 -8.09
N TRP A 74 6.54 -14.26 -8.88
CA TRP A 74 7.86 -14.02 -8.30
C TRP A 74 7.96 -12.67 -7.57
N ALA A 75 7.41 -11.60 -8.14
CA ALA A 75 7.46 -10.29 -7.53
C ALA A 75 6.57 -10.18 -6.29
N SER A 76 5.31 -10.63 -6.39
CA SER A 76 4.32 -10.45 -5.31
C SER A 76 4.46 -11.49 -4.20
N ALA A 77 4.57 -12.77 -4.55
CA ALA A 77 4.61 -13.88 -3.62
C ALA A 77 6.05 -14.17 -3.15
N TYR A 78 6.92 -14.55 -4.08
CA TYR A 78 8.28 -14.95 -3.70
C TYR A 78 9.05 -13.81 -3.04
N ALA A 79 9.10 -12.62 -3.65
CA ALA A 79 9.83 -11.47 -3.11
C ALA A 79 9.04 -10.71 -2.02
N ALA A 80 8.01 -9.97 -2.40
CA ALA A 80 7.37 -9.00 -1.49
C ALA A 80 6.69 -9.67 -0.28
N ARG A 81 5.92 -10.75 -0.48
CA ARG A 81 5.25 -11.44 0.63
C ARG A 81 6.25 -12.12 1.57
N THR A 82 7.34 -12.70 1.05
CA THR A 82 8.42 -13.26 1.90
C THR A 82 9.09 -12.17 2.72
N ILE A 83 9.42 -11.02 2.11
CA ILE A 83 10.02 -9.88 2.82
C ILE A 83 9.16 -9.44 3.99
N LEU A 84 7.84 -9.29 3.79
CA LEU A 84 6.92 -8.92 4.86
C LEU A 84 6.93 -9.92 6.02
N GLU A 85 6.91 -11.22 5.72
CA GLU A 85 6.93 -12.26 6.75
C GLU A 85 8.27 -12.30 7.49
N ALA A 86 9.37 -12.17 6.75
CA ALA A 86 10.72 -12.18 7.29
C ALA A 86 10.96 -10.98 8.22
N PHE A 87 10.53 -9.79 7.81
CA PHE A 87 10.61 -8.58 8.62
C PHE A 87 9.79 -8.72 9.90
N LYS A 88 8.52 -9.15 9.77
CA LYS A 88 7.60 -9.34 10.91
C LYS A 88 8.14 -10.31 11.96
N ASN A 89 8.75 -11.42 11.53
CA ASN A 89 9.27 -12.45 12.41
C ASN A 89 10.76 -12.28 12.75
N ARG A 90 11.43 -11.26 12.20
CA ARG A 90 12.88 -11.01 12.36
C ARG A 90 13.75 -12.21 11.98
N TRP A 91 13.42 -12.84 10.86
CA TRP A 91 14.11 -14.03 10.39
C TRP A 91 15.57 -13.76 10.01
N SER A 92 16.43 -14.70 10.35
CA SER A 92 17.77 -14.83 9.81
C SER A 92 17.73 -15.26 8.33
N ARG A 93 18.87 -15.11 7.62
CA ARG A 93 19.01 -15.56 6.23
C ARG A 93 18.60 -17.02 6.02
N LYS A 94 18.97 -17.91 6.95
CA LYS A 94 18.62 -19.33 6.90
C LYS A 94 17.10 -19.54 7.00
N GLU A 95 16.45 -18.87 7.94
CA GLU A 95 15.00 -18.95 8.12
C GLU A 95 14.26 -18.39 6.91
N ILE A 96 14.75 -17.31 6.30
CA ILE A 96 14.20 -16.76 5.05
C ILE A 96 14.27 -17.82 3.95
N ASP A 97 15.44 -18.39 3.71
CA ASP A 97 15.66 -19.40 2.66
C ASP A 97 14.72 -20.61 2.84
N GLU A 98 14.52 -21.07 4.08
CA GLU A 98 13.65 -22.20 4.43
C GLU A 98 12.14 -21.86 4.36
N ASN A 99 11.77 -20.58 4.43
CA ASN A 99 10.38 -20.13 4.53
C ASN A 99 9.95 -19.14 3.43
N THR A 100 10.64 -19.14 2.29
CA THR A 100 10.20 -18.43 1.08
C THR A 100 8.82 -18.89 0.63
N PHE A 101 8.02 -17.99 0.08
CA PHE A 101 6.71 -18.33 -0.50
C PHE A 101 6.80 -18.78 -1.97
N SER A 102 5.83 -19.58 -2.41
CA SER A 102 5.84 -20.17 -3.75
C SER A 102 5.27 -19.19 -4.79
N PRO A 103 6.06 -18.82 -5.82
CA PRO A 103 5.51 -18.03 -6.93
C PRO A 103 4.46 -18.82 -7.73
N SER A 104 4.56 -20.16 -7.76
CA SER A 104 3.62 -21.02 -8.49
C SER A 104 2.27 -21.13 -7.80
N PHE A 105 2.20 -21.08 -6.46
CA PHE A 105 0.91 -21.12 -5.77
C PHE A 105 0.04 -19.95 -6.24
N VAL A 106 0.58 -18.74 -6.27
CA VAL A 106 -0.15 -17.57 -6.80
C VAL A 106 -0.37 -17.69 -8.31
N TYR A 107 0.69 -17.87 -9.10
CA TYR A 107 0.62 -17.80 -10.56
C TYR A 107 -0.32 -18.85 -11.18
N ASN A 108 -0.31 -20.10 -10.69
CA ASN A 108 -1.11 -21.18 -11.27
C ASN A 108 -2.63 -20.96 -11.13
N GLN A 109 -3.05 -20.00 -10.28
CA GLN A 109 -4.46 -19.68 -10.05
C GLN A 109 -4.95 -18.46 -10.86
N ILE A 110 -4.03 -17.63 -11.34
CA ILE A 110 -4.36 -16.32 -11.95
C ILE A 110 -3.87 -16.17 -13.40
N ARG A 111 -3.07 -17.13 -13.89
CA ARG A 111 -2.55 -17.11 -15.26
C ARG A 111 -3.70 -17.09 -16.28
N VAL A 112 -3.47 -16.37 -17.38
CA VAL A 112 -4.49 -16.23 -18.44
C VAL A 112 -4.60 -17.51 -19.28
N GLY A 113 -3.48 -18.19 -19.52
CA GLY A 113 -3.41 -19.43 -20.30
C GLY A 113 -3.32 -20.70 -19.46
N ASN A 114 -3.31 -21.85 -20.14
CA ASN A 114 -3.21 -23.16 -19.50
C ASN A 114 -1.76 -23.57 -19.18
N ASP A 115 -0.77 -22.83 -19.69
CA ASP A 115 0.65 -23.07 -19.48
C ASP A 115 1.35 -21.84 -18.87
N CYS A 116 2.66 -21.95 -18.64
CA CYS A 116 3.49 -20.87 -18.10
C CYS A 116 4.09 -19.93 -19.16
N SER A 117 3.61 -19.98 -20.41
CA SER A 117 4.05 -19.04 -21.44
C SER A 117 3.31 -17.70 -21.34
N THR A 118 2.12 -17.72 -20.73
CA THR A 118 1.25 -16.54 -20.61
C THR A 118 1.54 -15.71 -19.38
N GLY A 119 1.02 -14.49 -19.39
CA GLY A 119 1.14 -13.58 -18.27
C GLY A 119 0.07 -13.73 -17.20
N ALA A 120 0.14 -12.83 -16.23
CA ALA A 120 -0.95 -12.57 -15.30
C ALA A 120 -0.98 -11.09 -14.89
N SER A 121 -2.09 -10.68 -14.28
CA SER A 121 -2.25 -9.37 -13.67
C SER A 121 -1.57 -9.28 -12.32
N LEU A 122 -1.00 -8.12 -11.98
CA LEU A 122 -0.60 -7.86 -10.59
C LEU A 122 -1.81 -7.72 -9.67
N ILE A 123 -2.94 -7.20 -10.15
CA ILE A 123 -4.14 -7.05 -9.32
C ILE A 123 -4.70 -8.40 -8.91
N ASP A 124 -4.75 -9.37 -9.81
CA ASP A 124 -5.21 -10.73 -9.49
C ASP A 124 -4.27 -11.41 -8.47
N ALA A 125 -2.95 -11.20 -8.61
CA ALA A 125 -1.97 -11.71 -7.65
C ALA A 125 -2.16 -11.11 -6.25
N LEU A 126 -2.35 -9.79 -6.17
CA LEU A 126 -2.53 -9.08 -4.90
C LEU A 126 -3.87 -9.40 -4.24
N ASN A 127 -4.95 -9.52 -5.02
CA ASN A 127 -6.25 -10.00 -4.53
C ASN A 127 -6.13 -11.42 -3.97
N LEU A 128 -5.45 -12.34 -4.67
CA LEU A 128 -5.26 -13.70 -4.18
C LEU A 128 -4.46 -13.74 -2.87
N LEU A 129 -3.40 -12.93 -2.75
CA LEU A 129 -2.63 -12.81 -1.52
C LEU A 129 -3.48 -12.28 -0.35
N ARG A 130 -4.41 -11.35 -0.60
CA ARG A 130 -5.34 -10.83 0.41
C ARG A 130 -6.39 -11.89 0.79
N ASP A 131 -6.99 -12.55 -0.19
CA ASP A 131 -8.19 -13.37 0.00
C ASP A 131 -7.86 -14.81 0.42
N ALA A 132 -6.77 -15.37 -0.11
CA ALA A 132 -6.34 -16.76 0.11
C ALA A 132 -4.98 -16.89 0.80
N GLY A 133 -4.08 -15.93 0.64
CA GLY A 133 -2.71 -15.99 1.18
C GLY A 133 -1.78 -16.75 0.24
N ASP A 134 -0.76 -17.40 0.80
CA ASP A 134 0.24 -18.12 0.01
C ASP A 134 0.85 -19.32 0.75
N MET A 135 1.38 -20.28 0.00
CA MET A 135 2.10 -21.44 0.51
C MET A 135 3.60 -21.29 0.45
N LYS A 136 4.31 -21.98 1.35
CA LYS A 136 5.77 -22.02 1.31
C LYS A 136 6.27 -22.75 0.07
N LEU A 137 7.36 -22.25 -0.51
CA LEU A 137 8.00 -22.82 -1.70
C LEU A 137 8.40 -24.28 -1.48
N ARG A 138 8.89 -24.65 -0.30
CA ARG A 138 9.25 -26.04 0.03
C ARG A 138 8.05 -27.01 0.02
N GLU A 139 6.83 -26.49 0.16
CA GLU A 139 5.60 -27.29 0.23
C GLU A 139 4.87 -27.34 -1.12
N PHE A 140 4.79 -26.20 -1.82
CA PHE A 140 4.12 -26.13 -3.12
C PHE A 140 5.07 -26.42 -4.31
N GLY A 141 6.35 -26.06 -4.18
CA GLY A 141 7.33 -26.12 -5.26
C GLY A 141 7.25 -24.93 -6.22
N TYR A 142 8.21 -24.86 -7.14
CA TYR A 142 8.09 -24.06 -8.36
C TYR A 142 7.75 -25.00 -9.51
N ASP A 143 6.45 -25.23 -9.71
CA ASP A 143 5.91 -26.16 -10.69
C ASP A 143 4.68 -25.54 -11.36
N CYS A 144 4.79 -25.31 -12.67
CA CYS A 144 3.72 -24.76 -13.48
C CYS A 144 2.50 -25.69 -13.60
N SER A 145 2.74 -26.99 -13.59
CA SER A 145 1.74 -28.00 -13.91
C SER A 145 0.88 -28.38 -12.71
N ARG A 146 1.32 -28.03 -11.50
CA ARG A 146 0.64 -28.37 -10.26
C ARG A 146 -0.66 -27.56 -10.08
N ASN A 147 -1.77 -28.29 -9.93
CA ASN A 147 -3.05 -27.71 -9.53
C ASN A 147 -3.09 -27.38 -8.04
N VAL A 148 -3.79 -26.29 -7.67
CA VAL A 148 -4.00 -25.89 -6.28
C VAL A 148 -5.24 -26.58 -5.73
N THR A 149 -5.08 -27.32 -4.64
CA THR A 149 -6.16 -28.04 -3.95
C THR A 149 -6.78 -27.22 -2.81
N ASP A 150 -7.92 -27.65 -2.28
CA ASP A 150 -8.51 -27.01 -1.09
C ASP A 150 -7.62 -27.14 0.16
N SER A 151 -6.89 -28.25 0.27
CA SER A 151 -5.89 -28.42 1.34
C SER A 151 -4.76 -27.40 1.24
N ASP A 152 -4.31 -27.11 0.02
CA ASP A 152 -3.31 -26.07 -0.23
C ASP A 152 -3.84 -24.69 0.20
N ARG A 153 -5.10 -24.35 -0.12
CA ARG A 153 -5.74 -23.09 0.29
C ARG A 153 -5.85 -22.96 1.81
N LEU A 154 -6.16 -24.04 2.52
CA LEU A 154 -6.21 -24.03 3.99
C LEU A 154 -4.84 -23.70 4.60
N LYS A 155 -3.75 -24.28 4.05
CA LYS A 155 -2.37 -23.99 4.48
C LYS A 155 -1.92 -22.57 4.13
N ALA A 156 -2.46 -21.99 3.05
CA ALA A 156 -2.16 -20.63 2.63
C ALA A 156 -2.84 -19.55 3.49
N SER A 157 -4.03 -19.84 4.01
CA SER A 157 -4.91 -18.89 4.69
C SER A 157 -4.32 -18.11 5.89
N PRO A 158 -3.38 -18.66 6.69
CA PRO A 158 -2.72 -17.91 7.76
C PRO A 158 -1.79 -16.81 7.24
N TYR A 159 -1.34 -16.91 5.99
CA TYR A 159 -0.36 -16.02 5.37
C TYR A 159 -0.99 -14.95 4.48
N ARG A 160 -2.28 -14.67 4.65
CA ARG A 160 -2.94 -13.53 3.98
C ARG A 160 -2.30 -12.21 4.34
N ILE A 161 -2.12 -11.35 3.33
CA ILE A 161 -1.88 -9.93 3.60
C ILE A 161 -3.16 -9.28 4.15
N LEU A 162 -3.03 -8.19 4.88
CA LEU A 162 -4.17 -7.42 5.35
C LEU A 162 -4.85 -6.70 4.19
N GLU A 163 -4.06 -6.02 3.36
CA GLU A 163 -4.53 -5.22 2.23
C GLU A 163 -3.36 -4.93 1.27
N TYR A 164 -3.65 -4.36 0.10
CA TYR A 164 -2.66 -3.72 -0.75
C TYR A 164 -3.20 -2.38 -1.28
N ARG A 165 -2.31 -1.51 -1.76
CA ARG A 165 -2.71 -0.24 -2.35
C ARG A 165 -1.81 0.20 -3.48
N GLU A 166 -2.40 0.90 -4.45
CA GLU A 166 -1.64 1.67 -5.44
C GLU A 166 -1.00 2.89 -4.75
N ILE A 167 0.32 3.03 -4.91
CA ILE A 167 1.07 4.19 -4.41
C ILE A 167 1.65 5.06 -5.54
N ALA A 168 1.71 4.53 -6.77
CA ALA A 168 2.02 5.30 -7.96
C ALA A 168 1.44 4.62 -9.20
N ASN A 169 0.96 5.40 -10.16
CA ASN A 169 0.52 4.95 -11.47
C ASN A 169 1.17 5.76 -12.59
N ARG A 170 0.78 5.49 -13.84
CA ARG A 170 1.38 6.10 -15.04
C ARG A 170 1.39 7.63 -15.01
N ASN A 171 0.39 8.24 -14.38
CA ASN A 171 0.20 9.69 -14.31
C ASN A 171 0.86 10.32 -13.07
N THR A 172 1.39 9.51 -12.15
CA THR A 172 2.10 9.99 -10.97
C THR A 172 3.47 10.55 -11.37
N ALA A 173 3.68 11.83 -11.08
CA ALA A 173 5.00 12.47 -11.14
C ALA A 173 5.86 12.03 -9.94
N ASP A 174 7.19 12.03 -10.12
CA ASP A 174 8.17 11.72 -9.06
C ASP A 174 7.83 10.43 -8.27
N LYS A 175 7.48 9.35 -8.98
CA LYS A 175 7.00 8.09 -8.41
C LYS A 175 7.90 7.60 -7.28
N HIS A 176 9.22 7.71 -7.46
CA HIS A 176 10.22 7.31 -6.49
C HIS A 176 9.93 7.85 -5.08
N ARG A 177 9.34 9.04 -4.91
CA ARG A 177 9.00 9.61 -3.59
C ARG A 177 8.01 8.73 -2.80
N PHE A 178 7.01 8.18 -3.47
CA PHE A 178 6.03 7.28 -2.84
C PHE A 178 6.65 5.94 -2.48
N ILE A 179 7.54 5.43 -3.33
CA ILE A 179 8.29 4.19 -3.09
C ILE A 179 9.25 4.39 -1.91
N LYS A 180 9.95 5.52 -1.81
CA LYS A 180 10.78 5.87 -0.66
C LYS A 180 9.98 5.85 0.64
N LYS A 181 8.78 6.45 0.67
CA LYS A 181 7.92 6.42 1.85
C LYS A 181 7.57 4.99 2.26
N SER A 182 7.16 4.16 1.31
CA SER A 182 6.82 2.75 1.56
C SER A 182 8.00 1.97 2.15
N LEU A 183 9.19 2.12 1.55
CA LEU A 183 10.41 1.44 1.98
C LEU A 183 10.94 1.95 3.32
N ALA A 184 10.83 3.25 3.60
CA ALA A 184 11.17 3.84 4.90
C ALA A 184 10.29 3.28 6.03
N GLU A 185 9.08 2.87 5.70
CA GLU A 185 8.11 2.24 6.60
C GLU A 185 8.23 0.70 6.60
N ASN A 186 9.31 0.16 6.03
CA ASN A 186 9.64 -1.26 5.96
C ASN A 186 8.63 -2.11 5.18
N LYS A 187 8.03 -1.56 4.12
CA LYS A 187 7.09 -2.28 3.25
C LYS A 187 7.71 -2.41 1.85
N PRO A 188 7.82 -3.64 1.30
CA PRO A 188 8.28 -3.84 -0.06
C PRO A 188 7.20 -3.38 -1.05
N VAL A 189 7.63 -2.95 -2.23
CA VAL A 189 6.75 -2.46 -3.29
C VAL A 189 6.83 -3.37 -4.50
N VAL A 190 5.69 -3.90 -4.94
CA VAL A 190 5.60 -4.66 -6.19
C VAL A 190 5.40 -3.69 -7.35
N LEU A 191 6.23 -3.83 -8.38
CA LEU A 191 6.33 -2.88 -9.48
C LEU A 191 5.86 -3.51 -10.79
N ALA A 192 5.08 -2.74 -11.55
CA ALA A 192 4.87 -2.95 -12.97
C ALA A 192 5.91 -2.16 -13.75
N PHE A 193 6.90 -2.84 -14.31
CA PHE A 193 8.02 -2.23 -15.02
C PHE A 193 7.88 -2.44 -16.52
N ASP A 194 7.97 -1.37 -17.32
CA ASP A 194 8.01 -1.49 -18.78
C ASP A 194 9.46 -1.76 -19.19
N CYS A 195 9.77 -3.01 -19.48
CA CYS A 195 11.13 -3.53 -19.53
C CYS A 195 11.78 -3.34 -20.92
N PRO A 196 12.76 -2.43 -21.05
CA PRO A 196 13.50 -2.26 -22.28
C PRO A 196 14.54 -3.36 -22.49
N VAL A 197 15.23 -3.33 -23.64
CA VAL A 197 16.23 -4.35 -24.01
C VAL A 197 17.51 -4.22 -23.18
N SER A 198 17.99 -3.01 -22.88
CA SER A 198 19.21 -2.82 -22.08
C SER A 198 19.09 -3.39 -20.66
N PHE A 199 17.88 -3.59 -20.14
CA PHE A 199 17.65 -4.15 -18.80
C PHE A 199 18.16 -5.59 -18.68
N TYR A 200 18.23 -6.35 -19.78
CA TYR A 200 18.76 -7.71 -19.77
C TYR A 200 20.24 -7.80 -19.39
N SER A 201 21.00 -6.73 -19.60
CA SER A 201 22.43 -6.65 -19.31
C SER A 201 22.76 -5.78 -18.09
N ALA A 202 21.75 -5.43 -17.28
CA ALA A 202 21.92 -4.67 -16.03
C ALA A 202 23.01 -5.29 -15.14
N LYS A 203 23.70 -4.42 -14.38
CA LYS A 203 24.78 -4.76 -13.46
C LYS A 203 24.38 -4.34 -12.04
N GLU A 204 25.32 -3.85 -11.24
CA GLU A 204 24.99 -3.21 -9.96
C GLU A 204 24.03 -2.04 -10.16
N VAL A 205 24.25 -1.24 -11.21
CA VAL A 205 23.35 -0.17 -11.64
C VAL A 205 22.95 -0.44 -13.06
N TRP A 206 21.68 -0.18 -13.35
CA TRP A 206 21.19 -0.20 -14.71
C TRP A 206 21.24 1.21 -15.30
N TYR A 207 21.92 1.34 -16.45
CA TYR A 207 21.94 2.55 -17.26
C TYR A 207 21.13 2.29 -18.53
N PRO A 208 19.94 2.90 -18.69
CA PRO A 208 19.15 2.74 -19.90
C PRO A 208 19.89 3.31 -21.11
N ASP A 209 19.74 2.66 -22.26
CA ASP A 209 20.18 3.24 -23.54
C ASP A 209 19.28 4.41 -23.90
N SER A 210 19.79 5.40 -24.64
CA SER A 210 19.00 6.56 -25.05
C SER A 210 17.73 6.20 -25.84
N LEU A 211 17.76 5.09 -26.59
CA LEU A 211 16.64 4.56 -27.36
C LEU A 211 15.58 3.82 -26.51
N ASP A 212 15.86 3.60 -25.22
CA ASP A 212 14.94 2.93 -24.32
C ASP A 212 13.83 3.83 -23.82
N TYR A 213 13.99 5.16 -23.85
CA TYR A 213 13.00 6.11 -23.35
C TYR A 213 11.78 6.24 -24.29
N LYS A 214 10.97 5.19 -24.31
CA LYS A 214 9.69 5.05 -25.02
C LYS A 214 8.82 4.01 -24.33
N GLU A 215 7.54 3.92 -24.71
CA GLU A 215 6.66 2.85 -24.26
C GLU A 215 6.95 1.56 -25.05
N TRP A 216 7.48 0.54 -24.38
CA TRP A 216 7.75 -0.76 -24.96
C TRP A 216 6.52 -1.67 -24.90
N ARG A 217 5.64 -1.44 -23.92
CA ARG A 217 4.51 -2.33 -23.59
C ARG A 217 4.97 -3.76 -23.28
N ARG A 218 6.16 -3.89 -22.68
CA ARG A 218 6.79 -5.17 -22.31
C ARG A 218 6.80 -5.27 -20.80
N GLY A 219 5.69 -5.74 -20.26
CA GLY A 219 5.52 -5.82 -18.81
C GLY A 219 6.43 -6.84 -18.16
N HIS A 220 7.14 -6.39 -17.14
CA HIS A 220 7.84 -7.22 -16.19
C HIS A 220 7.45 -6.83 -14.76
N ALA A 221 7.19 -7.83 -13.92
CA ALA A 221 6.93 -7.61 -12.51
C ALA A 221 8.21 -7.85 -11.71
N ILE A 222 8.57 -6.88 -10.87
CA ILE A 222 9.74 -6.90 -9.97
C ILE A 222 9.36 -6.29 -8.62
N ALA A 223 10.23 -6.35 -7.61
CA ALA A 223 9.98 -5.73 -6.32
C ALA A 223 11.08 -4.71 -5.94
N ALA A 224 10.68 -3.52 -5.49
CA ALA A 224 11.56 -2.57 -4.83
C ALA A 224 11.81 -3.00 -3.39
N ILE A 225 13.05 -2.93 -2.96
CA ILE A 225 13.48 -3.39 -1.63
C ILE A 225 14.34 -2.36 -0.89
N GLY A 226 14.76 -1.28 -1.52
CA GLY A 226 15.53 -0.25 -0.86
C GLY A 226 15.66 1.01 -1.69
N TYR A 227 16.13 2.08 -1.05
CA TYR A 227 16.55 3.30 -1.73
C TYR A 227 17.72 3.92 -0.97
N ASP A 228 18.46 4.75 -1.68
CA ASP A 228 19.56 5.51 -1.11
C ASP A 228 19.74 6.79 -1.94
N ASP A 229 19.55 7.94 -1.27
CA ASP A 229 19.65 9.27 -1.87
C ASP A 229 21.08 9.62 -2.30
N SER A 230 22.08 8.96 -1.72
CA SER A 230 23.50 9.19 -2.00
C SER A 230 24.06 8.27 -3.10
N LYS A 231 23.50 7.06 -3.24
CA LYS A 231 23.97 6.11 -4.26
C LYS A 231 23.56 6.53 -5.66
N PHE A 232 24.56 6.69 -6.52
CA PHE A 232 24.39 6.97 -7.95
C PHE A 232 23.56 8.24 -8.25
N GLY A 233 23.56 9.21 -7.31
CA GLY A 233 22.76 10.43 -7.40
C GLY A 233 21.28 10.25 -7.00
N GLY A 234 20.97 9.19 -6.25
CA GLY A 234 19.62 8.84 -5.82
C GLY A 234 19.05 7.67 -6.64
N ALA A 235 18.88 6.52 -5.99
CA ALA A 235 18.43 5.31 -6.66
C ALA A 235 17.57 4.40 -5.78
N VAL A 236 16.73 3.60 -6.44
CA VAL A 236 15.93 2.51 -5.86
C VAL A 236 16.63 1.17 -6.16
N GLU A 237 16.81 0.33 -5.15
CA GLU A 237 17.28 -1.05 -5.31
C GLU A 237 16.09 -1.99 -5.51
N ILE A 238 16.17 -2.85 -6.53
CA ILE A 238 15.16 -3.86 -6.83
C ILE A 238 15.74 -5.27 -6.71
N ILE A 239 14.88 -6.23 -6.40
CA ILE A 239 15.12 -7.66 -6.55
C ILE A 239 14.40 -8.16 -7.81
N ASN A 240 15.11 -8.95 -8.62
CA ASN A 240 14.57 -9.54 -9.84
C ASN A 240 14.46 -11.08 -9.70
N SER A 241 13.76 -11.71 -10.64
CA SER A 241 13.53 -13.15 -10.72
C SER A 241 14.25 -13.81 -11.90
N TRP A 242 15.44 -13.31 -12.23
CA TRP A 242 16.31 -13.80 -13.31
C TRP A 242 17.60 -14.47 -12.79
N GLY A 243 17.57 -14.88 -11.51
CA GLY A 243 18.67 -15.55 -10.81
C GLY A 243 19.83 -14.64 -10.45
N THR A 244 20.77 -15.20 -9.70
CA THR A 244 21.90 -14.47 -9.11
C THR A 244 22.97 -14.06 -10.12
N ASN A 245 22.95 -14.59 -11.35
CA ASN A 245 23.89 -14.22 -12.40
C ASN A 245 23.48 -12.94 -13.15
N TRP A 246 22.25 -12.47 -12.98
CA TRP A 246 21.78 -11.20 -13.52
C TRP A 246 22.01 -10.07 -12.52
N GLY A 247 22.31 -8.86 -12.99
CA GLY A 247 22.59 -7.72 -12.11
C GLY A 247 23.82 -7.94 -11.22
N LEU A 248 23.77 -7.39 -10.01
CA LEU A 248 24.64 -7.74 -8.90
C LEU A 248 23.93 -8.75 -8.00
N GLU A 249 24.23 -10.03 -8.18
CA GLU A 249 23.65 -11.14 -7.40
C GLU A 249 22.11 -11.24 -7.48
N GLY A 250 21.50 -10.79 -8.58
CA GLY A 250 20.05 -10.75 -8.78
C GLY A 250 19.37 -9.44 -8.37
N TYR A 251 20.17 -8.44 -7.97
CA TYR A 251 19.73 -7.09 -7.63
C TYR A 251 20.27 -6.06 -8.62
N THR A 252 19.61 -4.91 -8.75
CA THR A 252 20.18 -3.73 -9.44
C THR A 252 19.64 -2.46 -8.81
N TRP A 253 20.40 -1.39 -8.92
CA TRP A 253 19.96 -0.03 -8.65
C TRP A 253 19.41 0.62 -9.92
N ILE A 254 18.32 1.36 -9.77
CA ILE A 254 17.70 2.19 -10.81
C ILE A 254 17.63 3.62 -10.28
N ARG A 255 18.28 4.56 -10.96
CA ARG A 255 18.26 5.97 -10.53
C ARG A 255 16.85 6.53 -10.56
N TYR A 256 16.52 7.48 -9.69
CA TYR A 256 15.16 8.02 -9.54
C TYR A 256 14.53 8.47 -10.86
N LYS A 257 15.26 9.21 -11.69
CA LYS A 257 14.79 9.64 -13.02
C LYS A 257 14.43 8.47 -13.93
N ASP A 258 15.25 7.43 -13.93
CA ASP A 258 15.03 6.24 -14.77
C ASP A 258 13.85 5.43 -14.21
N PHE A 259 13.79 5.29 -12.89
CA PHE A 259 12.70 4.64 -12.18
C PHE A 259 11.34 5.29 -12.51
N ASP A 260 11.26 6.62 -12.44
CA ASP A 260 10.01 7.36 -12.67
C ASP A 260 9.46 7.21 -14.09
N PHE A 261 10.34 6.94 -15.06
CA PHE A 261 9.98 6.72 -16.46
C PHE A 261 9.53 5.27 -16.72
N PHE A 262 10.31 4.30 -16.27
CA PHE A 262 10.11 2.88 -16.59
C PHE A 262 9.14 2.17 -15.64
N CYS A 263 9.00 2.61 -14.39
CA CYS A 263 7.97 2.14 -13.47
C CYS A 263 6.60 2.71 -13.90
N LYS A 264 5.69 1.83 -14.31
CA LYS A 264 4.34 2.22 -14.74
C LYS A 264 3.34 2.20 -13.60
N LEU A 265 3.44 1.22 -12.70
CA LEU A 265 2.57 1.07 -11.53
C LEU A 265 3.38 0.56 -10.35
N ALA A 266 3.00 0.94 -9.14
CA ALA A 266 3.64 0.53 -7.90
C ALA A 266 2.58 0.22 -6.84
N PHE A 267 2.68 -0.97 -6.24
CA PHE A 267 1.74 -1.46 -5.23
C PHE A 267 2.47 -1.79 -3.94
N GLU A 268 2.01 -1.18 -2.84
CA GLU A 268 2.47 -1.51 -1.50
C GLU A 268 1.64 -2.67 -0.94
N LEU A 269 2.31 -3.68 -0.40
CA LEU A 269 1.64 -4.74 0.37
C LEU A 269 1.61 -4.38 1.84
N ILE A 270 0.48 -4.63 2.48
CA ILE A 270 0.23 -4.30 3.88
C ILE A 270 -0.08 -5.61 4.62
N ASP A 271 0.78 -5.98 5.57
CA ASP A 271 0.54 -7.13 6.45
C ASP A 271 -0.03 -6.69 7.81
N LYS A 272 -0.66 -7.62 8.50
CA LYS A 272 -1.11 -7.46 9.89
C LYS A 272 0.08 -7.25 10.80
N SER A 273 0.07 -6.15 11.56
CA SER A 273 0.99 -5.95 12.66
C SER A 273 0.73 -6.98 13.77
N ALA A 274 1.79 -7.36 14.50
CA ALA A 274 1.62 -8.13 15.72
C ALA A 274 0.91 -7.27 16.76
N ASP A 275 -0.16 -7.79 17.36
CA ASP A 275 -0.90 -7.08 18.41
C ASP A 275 -0.16 -7.20 19.75
N ASP A 276 0.12 -6.06 20.38
CA ASP A 276 0.68 -6.00 21.74
C ASP A 276 -0.32 -5.25 22.63
N SER A 277 -1.25 -6.01 23.21
CA SER A 277 -2.32 -5.47 24.08
C SER A 277 -1.81 -4.72 25.32
N SER A 278 -0.50 -4.78 25.63
CA SER A 278 0.10 -4.03 26.73
C SER A 278 0.42 -2.57 26.39
N LYS A 279 0.46 -2.23 25.09
CA LYS A 279 0.82 -0.90 24.58
C LYS A 279 -0.41 -0.10 24.13
N VAL A 280 -0.18 1.19 23.89
CA VAL A 280 -1.13 2.00 23.13
C VAL A 280 -1.19 1.44 21.72
N ASP A 281 -2.40 1.11 21.27
CA ASP A 281 -2.63 0.44 19.98
C ASP A 281 -3.64 1.19 19.10
N LEU A 282 -4.24 2.27 19.62
CA LEU A 282 -4.98 3.26 18.87
C LEU A 282 -4.64 4.66 19.40
N SER A 283 -4.13 5.53 18.55
CA SER A 283 -3.86 6.92 18.90
C SER A 283 -3.74 7.78 17.66
N GLY A 284 -3.88 9.10 17.85
CA GLY A 284 -3.89 10.04 16.74
C GLY A 284 -4.21 11.45 17.17
N SER A 285 -4.39 12.32 16.18
CA SER A 285 -4.77 13.72 16.41
C SER A 285 -5.71 14.27 15.34
N LEU A 286 -6.45 15.31 15.72
CA LEU A 286 -7.33 16.08 14.84
C LEU A 286 -7.00 17.56 14.97
N LEU A 287 -6.79 18.23 13.85
CA LEU A 287 -6.57 19.68 13.79
C LEU A 287 -7.62 20.33 12.90
N PHE A 288 -8.20 21.41 13.42
CA PHE A 288 -9.13 22.28 12.71
C PHE A 288 -8.50 23.67 12.63
N LYS A 289 -8.44 24.24 11.43
CA LYS A 289 -7.77 25.52 11.18
C LYS A 289 -8.58 26.37 10.22
N GLU A 290 -8.87 27.62 10.56
CA GLU A 290 -9.48 28.58 9.63
C GLU A 290 -8.52 28.83 8.44
N THR A 291 -9.05 29.27 7.29
CA THR A 291 -8.24 29.61 6.10
C THR A 291 -7.20 30.71 6.35
N THR A 292 -7.41 31.53 7.39
CA THR A 292 -6.45 32.55 7.86
C THR A 292 -5.22 31.95 8.54
N GLY A 293 -5.22 30.64 8.77
CA GLY A 293 -4.20 29.95 9.53
C GLY A 293 -4.41 29.98 11.04
N LYS A 294 -5.54 30.50 11.53
CA LYS A 294 -5.86 30.49 12.96
C LYS A 294 -6.42 29.13 13.38
N GLU A 295 -5.93 28.60 14.49
CA GLU A 295 -6.45 27.34 15.05
C GLU A 295 -7.87 27.49 15.59
N MET A 296 -8.71 26.51 15.29
CA MET A 296 -10.04 26.39 15.88
C MET A 296 -9.92 25.60 17.19
N ARG A 297 -9.74 26.32 18.29
CA ARG A 297 -9.49 25.73 19.61
C ARG A 297 -10.71 25.01 20.16
N ALA A 298 -10.48 23.89 20.84
CA ALA A 298 -11.54 23.05 21.41
C ALA A 298 -11.29 22.73 22.89
N THR A 299 -12.40 22.50 23.61
CA THR A 299 -12.40 22.08 25.02
C THR A 299 -13.09 20.72 25.14
N PHE A 300 -12.55 19.85 25.98
CA PHE A 300 -13.14 18.54 26.26
C PHE A 300 -14.06 18.64 27.48
N ASN A 301 -15.31 18.21 27.35
CA ASN A 301 -16.30 18.27 28.44
C ASN A 301 -16.44 16.96 29.24
N GLY A 302 -15.58 15.97 28.99
CA GLY A 302 -15.67 14.63 29.56
C GLY A 302 -16.30 13.59 28.62
N GLU A 303 -16.94 14.03 27.54
CA GLU A 303 -17.56 13.14 26.54
C GLU A 303 -17.12 13.45 25.11
N PHE A 304 -17.13 14.73 24.71
CA PHE A 304 -16.76 15.17 23.38
C PHE A 304 -16.08 16.54 23.42
N PHE A 305 -15.45 16.91 22.30
CA PHE A 305 -14.82 18.22 22.14
C PHE A 305 -15.85 19.23 21.62
N THR A 306 -15.84 20.45 22.18
CA THR A 306 -16.60 21.58 21.63
C THR A 306 -15.66 22.72 21.32
N MET A 307 -15.81 23.37 20.17
CA MET A 307 -15.03 24.56 19.85
C MET A 307 -15.29 25.68 20.87
N GLU A 308 -14.22 26.37 21.29
CA GLU A 308 -14.25 27.41 22.33
C GLU A 308 -15.17 28.59 21.97
N LYS A 309 -15.21 28.96 20.68
CA LYS A 309 -16.08 30.01 20.12
C LYS A 309 -17.01 29.45 19.05
N ALA A 310 -18.10 30.17 18.78
CA ALA A 310 -18.92 29.94 17.60
C ALA A 310 -18.27 30.59 16.36
N TYR A 311 -18.57 30.06 15.18
CA TYR A 311 -18.06 30.55 13.90
C TYR A 311 -19.21 30.99 13.00
N PRO A 312 -19.03 31.93 12.06
CA PRO A 312 -20.04 32.19 11.05
C PRO A 312 -20.38 30.92 10.26
N SER A 313 -21.65 30.75 9.89
CA SER A 313 -22.07 29.76 8.90
C SER A 313 -21.28 29.97 7.59
N ASN A 314 -21.01 28.89 6.85
CA ASN A 314 -20.09 28.88 5.69
C ASN A 314 -18.61 29.15 5.99
N THR A 315 -18.17 29.15 7.25
CA THR A 315 -16.73 29.25 7.57
C THR A 315 -15.98 28.11 6.89
N LEU A 316 -14.96 28.46 6.12
CA LEU A 316 -14.03 27.52 5.52
C LEU A 316 -12.93 27.15 6.51
N PHE A 317 -12.60 25.86 6.57
CA PHE A 317 -11.56 25.35 7.45
C PHE A 317 -10.83 24.14 6.88
N GLU A 318 -9.56 24.02 7.22
CA GLU A 318 -8.77 22.81 7.01
C GLU A 318 -9.08 21.80 8.12
N LEU A 319 -9.24 20.54 7.73
CA LEU A 319 -9.34 19.41 8.63
C LEU A 319 -8.14 18.50 8.41
N ARG A 320 -7.34 18.28 9.45
CA ARG A 320 -6.22 17.35 9.41
C ARG A 320 -6.42 16.23 10.41
N VAL A 321 -6.15 15.01 9.97
CA VAL A 321 -6.31 13.78 10.72
C VAL A 321 -4.97 13.06 10.73
N SER A 322 -4.55 12.54 11.88
CA SER A 322 -3.36 11.72 11.98
C SER A 322 -3.59 10.50 12.86
N ASN A 323 -2.89 9.41 12.57
CA ASN A 323 -2.78 8.25 13.44
C ASN A 323 -1.31 8.04 13.83
N ASN A 324 -1.07 7.59 15.06
CA ASN A 324 0.28 7.20 15.50
C ASN A 324 0.49 5.68 15.52
N GLU A 325 -0.58 4.91 15.36
CA GLU A 325 -0.55 3.45 15.20
C GLU A 325 -1.44 3.06 14.01
N PRO A 326 -1.07 2.04 13.20
CA PRO A 326 -1.86 1.64 12.04
C PRO A 326 -3.31 1.31 12.40
N ALA A 327 -4.27 1.93 11.72
CA ALA A 327 -5.68 1.79 12.02
C ALA A 327 -6.55 2.06 10.79
N TYR A 328 -7.75 1.49 10.78
CA TYR A 328 -8.83 1.97 9.93
C TYR A 328 -9.35 3.29 10.49
N VAL A 329 -9.42 4.31 9.64
CA VAL A 329 -9.94 5.62 9.98
C VAL A 329 -11.18 5.90 9.15
N TYR A 330 -12.22 6.38 9.82
CA TYR A 330 -13.46 6.84 9.20
C TYR A 330 -13.82 8.21 9.76
N ALA A 331 -14.45 9.04 8.95
CA ALA A 331 -14.99 10.31 9.40
C ALA A 331 -16.35 10.56 8.76
N PHE A 332 -17.28 11.14 9.52
CA PHE A 332 -18.53 11.67 9.00
C PHE A 332 -18.98 12.87 9.82
N SER A 333 -19.79 13.73 9.23
CA SER A 333 -20.48 14.81 9.93
C SER A 333 -21.97 14.54 10.10
N SER A 334 -22.58 15.31 10.98
CA SER A 334 -24.02 15.38 11.18
C SER A 334 -24.41 16.78 11.68
N ASP A 335 -25.70 17.04 11.75
CA ASP A 335 -26.28 18.30 12.20
C ASP A 335 -27.41 18.04 13.22
N LEU A 336 -28.21 19.06 13.53
CA LEU A 336 -29.34 18.93 14.45
C LEU A 336 -30.50 18.05 13.92
N THR A 337 -30.52 17.73 12.62
CA THR A 337 -31.45 16.77 12.02
C THR A 337 -30.98 15.32 12.18
N PHE A 338 -29.76 15.11 12.67
CA PHE A 338 -29.08 13.82 12.81
C PHE A 338 -28.80 13.07 11.50
N LYS A 339 -29.06 13.68 10.34
CA LYS A 339 -28.62 13.15 9.06
C LYS A 339 -27.10 13.10 9.01
N THR A 340 -26.52 12.08 8.39
CA THR A 340 -25.07 11.87 8.37
C THR A 340 -24.48 12.03 6.97
N TYR A 341 -23.26 12.55 6.90
CA TYR A 341 -22.55 12.80 5.66
C TYR A 341 -21.11 12.26 5.76
N LYS A 342 -20.75 11.33 4.87
CA LYS A 342 -19.42 10.70 4.87
C LYS A 342 -18.36 11.73 4.52
N ILE A 343 -17.32 11.83 5.36
CA ILE A 343 -16.16 12.71 5.19
C ILE A 343 -14.93 11.88 4.76
N PHE A 344 -14.77 10.68 5.34
CA PHE A 344 -13.64 9.81 5.04
C PHE A 344 -13.99 8.33 5.27
N PRO A 345 -13.57 7.42 4.36
CA PRO A 345 -13.09 7.68 3.00
C PRO A 345 -14.18 8.35 2.14
N PHE A 346 -13.80 9.28 1.26
CA PHE A 346 -14.78 10.06 0.46
C PHE A 346 -14.98 9.52 -0.97
N THR A 347 -14.31 8.43 -1.35
CA THR A 347 -14.60 7.67 -2.58
C THR A 347 -14.61 6.18 -2.27
N ASP A 348 -15.36 5.39 -3.05
CA ASP A 348 -15.50 3.95 -2.81
C ASP A 348 -14.19 3.15 -3.00
N ARG A 349 -13.24 3.71 -3.76
CA ARG A 349 -11.91 3.12 -4.00
C ARG A 349 -10.88 3.49 -2.94
N MET A 350 -11.17 4.49 -2.11
CA MET A 350 -10.22 4.96 -1.12
C MET A 350 -10.23 4.04 0.11
N LEU A 351 -9.06 3.54 0.47
CA LEU A 351 -8.90 2.70 1.65
C LEU A 351 -9.03 3.52 2.93
N ALA A 352 -9.82 3.00 3.87
CA ALA A 352 -9.89 3.51 5.24
C ALA A 352 -8.63 3.17 6.06
N TYR A 353 -7.89 2.12 5.68
CA TYR A 353 -6.73 1.67 6.44
C TYR A 353 -5.52 2.59 6.23
N LEU A 354 -5.00 3.12 7.33
CA LEU A 354 -3.79 3.94 7.38
C LEU A 354 -2.64 3.07 7.93
N PRO A 355 -1.71 2.59 7.08
CA PRO A 355 -0.82 1.48 7.43
C PRO A 355 0.47 1.91 8.13
N TYR A 356 0.77 3.21 8.16
CA TYR A 356 1.98 3.74 8.81
C TYR A 356 1.72 4.17 10.25
N ARG A 357 2.80 4.28 11.04
CA ARG A 357 2.75 4.89 12.37
C ARG A 357 2.68 6.42 12.33
N GLN A 358 2.85 7.02 11.16
CA GLN A 358 2.65 8.44 10.99
C GLN A 358 2.04 8.65 9.60
N ASN A 359 0.71 8.74 9.56
CA ASN A 359 0.00 9.26 8.41
C ASN A 359 -0.58 10.60 8.85
N ASN A 360 -0.22 11.68 8.18
CA ASN A 360 -0.91 12.95 8.32
C ASN A 360 -1.70 13.18 7.03
N ILE A 361 -3.00 13.38 7.16
CA ILE A 361 -3.93 13.51 6.04
C ILE A 361 -4.68 14.83 6.23
N ALA A 362 -4.63 15.68 5.21
CA ALA A 362 -5.59 16.77 5.08
C ALA A 362 -6.82 16.24 4.33
N ILE A 363 -8.01 16.56 4.82
CA ILE A 363 -9.27 16.11 4.21
C ILE A 363 -9.95 17.31 3.53
N PRO A 364 -10.27 17.25 2.22
CA PRO A 364 -9.99 16.11 1.31
C PRO A 364 -8.52 16.04 0.85
N ASP A 365 -7.81 17.17 0.84
CA ASP A 365 -6.38 17.31 0.51
C ASP A 365 -5.81 18.63 1.08
N GLU A 366 -4.53 18.93 0.82
CA GLU A 366 -3.86 20.16 1.30
C GLU A 366 -4.24 21.43 0.52
N GLU A 367 -4.98 21.30 -0.58
CA GLU A 367 -5.31 22.40 -1.50
C GLU A 367 -6.80 22.83 -1.41
N SER A 368 -7.59 22.04 -0.69
CA SER A 368 -9.03 22.18 -0.52
C SER A 368 -9.43 22.49 0.91
N TYR A 369 -10.64 23.02 1.10
CA TYR A 369 -11.19 23.35 2.41
C TYR A 369 -12.54 22.68 2.65
N ASN A 370 -12.85 22.40 3.91
CA ASN A 370 -14.19 22.03 4.36
C ASN A 370 -14.98 23.30 4.65
N MET A 371 -16.31 23.20 4.62
CA MET A 371 -17.21 24.33 4.88
C MET A 371 -18.23 23.94 5.95
N LEU A 372 -18.44 24.81 6.94
CA LEU A 372 -19.56 24.67 7.87
C LEU A 372 -20.89 24.90 7.14
N ASP A 373 -21.97 24.32 7.66
CA ASP A 373 -23.31 24.48 7.09
C ASP A 373 -23.70 25.96 6.96
N THR A 374 -24.52 26.23 5.95
CA THR A 374 -25.19 27.50 5.66
C THR A 374 -26.23 27.88 6.72
N VAL A 375 -26.83 26.90 7.39
CA VAL A 375 -27.89 27.10 8.39
C VAL A 375 -27.28 27.18 9.78
N ALA A 376 -27.56 28.24 10.54
CA ALA A 376 -27.10 28.36 11.93
C ALA A 376 -27.49 27.14 12.79
N GLY A 377 -26.56 26.65 13.61
CA GLY A 377 -26.78 25.44 14.39
C GLY A 377 -25.51 24.82 14.98
N ILE A 378 -25.54 23.50 15.09
CA ILE A 378 -24.42 22.69 15.57
C ILE A 378 -24.07 21.68 14.49
N SER A 379 -22.83 21.73 14.01
CA SER A 379 -22.22 20.69 13.20
C SER A 379 -21.49 19.71 14.12
N TYR A 380 -21.86 18.43 14.04
CA TYR A 380 -21.16 17.35 14.71
C TYR A 380 -20.20 16.67 13.73
N PHE A 381 -19.01 16.31 14.21
CA PHE A 381 -18.03 15.51 13.48
C PHE A 381 -17.67 14.30 14.32
N CYS A 382 -17.67 13.14 13.68
CA CYS A 382 -17.29 11.87 14.29
C CYS A 382 -16.10 11.29 13.54
N PHE A 383 -14.99 11.11 14.24
CA PHE A 383 -13.79 10.44 13.73
C PHE A 383 -13.66 9.10 14.42
N ILE A 384 -13.59 8.02 13.67
CA ILE A 384 -13.53 6.67 14.21
C ILE A 384 -12.20 6.05 13.83
N TYR A 385 -11.47 5.60 14.84
CA TYR A 385 -10.25 4.81 14.67
C TYR A 385 -10.56 3.39 15.10
N SER A 386 -10.26 2.43 14.23
CA SER A 386 -10.61 1.02 14.43
C SER A 386 -9.46 0.08 14.07
N LYS A 387 -9.30 -1.00 14.82
CA LYS A 387 -8.40 -2.13 14.50
C LYS A 387 -8.98 -3.03 13.42
N GLU A 388 -10.29 -2.96 13.19
CA GLU A 388 -11.02 -3.80 12.24
C GLU A 388 -11.82 -2.94 11.25
N PRO A 389 -12.05 -3.42 10.00
CA PRO A 389 -12.85 -2.70 9.03
C PRO A 389 -14.30 -2.55 9.51
N LEU A 390 -14.87 -1.36 9.31
CA LEU A 390 -16.24 -1.03 9.68
C LEU A 390 -17.14 -0.89 8.45
N ARG A 391 -18.37 -1.38 8.54
CA ARG A 391 -19.44 -1.05 7.59
C ARG A 391 -20.00 0.33 7.91
N ILE A 392 -19.24 1.37 7.57
CA ILE A 392 -19.52 2.74 8.01
C ILE A 392 -20.91 3.23 7.58
N ASP A 393 -21.37 2.86 6.39
CA ASP A 393 -22.70 3.25 5.89
C ASP A 393 -23.84 2.64 6.73
N SER A 394 -23.67 1.39 7.17
CA SER A 394 -24.63 0.76 8.09
C SER A 394 -24.65 1.45 9.46
N LEU A 395 -23.47 1.84 9.97
CA LEU A 395 -23.34 2.52 11.26
C LEU A 395 -23.92 3.93 11.23
N MET A 396 -23.67 4.66 10.15
CA MET A 396 -24.28 5.97 9.86
C MET A 396 -25.81 5.88 9.85
N SER A 397 -26.38 4.89 9.15
CA SER A 397 -27.83 4.66 9.15
C SER A 397 -28.40 4.34 10.54
N LEU A 398 -27.67 3.57 11.37
CA LEU A 398 -28.08 3.32 12.76
C LEU A 398 -28.09 4.59 13.62
N ILE A 399 -27.15 5.51 13.39
CA ILE A 399 -27.04 6.78 14.11
C ILE A 399 -28.21 7.71 13.75
N GLU A 400 -28.54 7.81 12.46
CA GLU A 400 -29.69 8.60 11.96
C GLU A 400 -31.01 8.14 12.61
N ASN A 401 -31.19 6.82 12.73
CA ASN A 401 -32.41 6.21 13.28
C ASN A 401 -32.38 6.00 14.80
N GLY A 402 -31.31 6.40 15.48
CA GLY A 402 -31.15 6.24 16.92
C GLY A 402 -32.08 7.14 17.76
N LYS A 403 -31.94 7.06 19.08
CA LYS A 403 -32.68 7.89 20.03
C LYS A 403 -31.72 8.63 20.95
N GLY A 404 -32.18 9.76 21.49
CA GLY A 404 -31.41 10.61 22.40
C GLY A 404 -30.55 11.64 21.67
N THR A 405 -29.54 12.14 22.37
CA THR A 405 -28.55 13.08 21.85
C THR A 405 -27.71 12.45 20.73
N PHE A 406 -26.94 13.26 20.00
CA PHE A 406 -26.00 12.73 19.00
C PHE A 406 -25.00 11.75 19.64
N TRP A 407 -24.54 12.02 20.86
CA TRP A 407 -23.66 11.12 21.61
C TRP A 407 -24.35 9.79 21.94
N ASP A 408 -25.61 9.81 22.41
CA ASP A 408 -26.36 8.58 22.71
C ASP A 408 -26.52 7.69 21.46
N ARG A 409 -26.77 8.32 20.31
CA ARG A 409 -26.89 7.64 19.01
C ARG A 409 -25.58 6.98 18.58
N VAL A 410 -24.47 7.71 18.65
CA VAL A 410 -23.11 7.21 18.39
C VAL A 410 -22.76 6.07 19.34
N ALA A 411 -22.92 6.27 20.65
CA ALA A 411 -22.59 5.27 21.66
C ALA A 411 -23.42 3.98 21.50
N SER A 412 -24.69 4.11 21.11
CA SER A 412 -25.57 2.97 20.83
C SER A 412 -25.15 2.20 19.58
N ALA A 413 -24.76 2.89 18.51
CA ALA A 413 -24.33 2.27 17.26
C ALA A 413 -23.03 1.47 17.41
N PHE A 414 -22.11 1.90 18.29
CA PHE A 414 -20.78 1.29 18.45
C PHE A 414 -20.63 0.35 19.66
N HIS A 415 -21.71 0.13 20.43
CA HIS A 415 -21.67 -0.41 21.79
C HIS A 415 -20.80 -1.67 21.99
N TYR A 416 -20.79 -2.60 21.03
CA TYR A 416 -20.03 -3.84 21.17
C TYR A 416 -18.51 -3.69 20.98
N GLY A 417 -18.06 -2.79 20.11
CA GLY A 417 -16.66 -2.64 19.73
C GLY A 417 -15.90 -1.54 20.46
N MET A 418 -16.58 -0.67 21.20
CA MET A 418 -16.00 0.56 21.75
C MET A 418 -15.05 0.28 22.92
N VAL A 419 -13.87 0.90 22.89
CA VAL A 419 -12.92 0.92 24.02
C VAL A 419 -13.56 1.63 25.22
N SER A 420 -13.31 1.13 26.43
CA SER A 420 -13.86 1.73 27.65
C SER A 420 -13.31 3.14 27.86
N LYS A 421 -14.15 4.09 28.29
CA LYS A 421 -13.73 5.49 28.55
C LYS A 421 -12.50 5.59 29.47
N LYS A 422 -12.36 4.68 30.44
CA LYS A 422 -11.21 4.64 31.38
C LYS A 422 -9.87 4.28 30.72
N ASP A 423 -9.93 3.65 29.55
CA ASP A 423 -8.77 3.18 28.79
C ASP A 423 -8.44 4.13 27.61
N ILE A 424 -9.12 5.29 27.53
CA ILE A 424 -8.92 6.33 26.53
C ILE A 424 -8.49 7.62 27.24
N GLU A 425 -7.38 8.19 26.79
CA GLU A 425 -6.97 9.55 27.13
C GLU A 425 -7.35 10.49 25.98
N LEU A 426 -8.13 11.53 26.26
CA LEU A 426 -8.52 12.58 25.33
C LEU A 426 -8.08 13.93 25.90
N LYS A 427 -7.36 14.72 25.11
CA LYS A 427 -6.91 16.06 25.51
C LYS A 427 -6.79 17.01 24.34
N TYR A 428 -6.81 18.30 24.64
CA TYR A 428 -6.46 19.36 23.69
C TYR A 428 -5.08 19.92 24.04
N LYS A 429 -4.17 19.93 23.06
CA LYS A 429 -2.84 20.57 23.13
C LYS A 429 -2.46 21.03 21.74
N ASP A 430 -2.85 22.26 21.38
CA ASP A 430 -2.77 22.87 20.03
C ASP A 430 -3.63 22.16 18.95
N ARG A 431 -3.90 20.88 19.17
CA ARG A 431 -4.80 20.00 18.42
C ARG A 431 -5.51 19.06 19.39
N ILE A 432 -6.56 18.40 18.92
CA ILE A 432 -7.19 17.31 19.66
C ILE A 432 -6.27 16.09 19.55
N ILE A 433 -5.95 15.46 20.68
CA ILE A 433 -5.09 14.28 20.76
C ILE A 433 -5.84 13.20 21.52
N PHE A 434 -5.76 11.96 21.02
CA PHE A 434 -6.26 10.81 21.74
C PHE A 434 -5.23 9.67 21.74
N SER A 435 -5.27 8.86 22.78
CA SER A 435 -4.53 7.60 22.88
C SER A 435 -5.29 6.61 23.73
N ALA A 436 -5.23 5.34 23.36
CA ALA A 436 -5.93 4.30 24.09
C ALA A 436 -5.22 2.97 24.05
N ARG A 437 -5.58 2.12 25.02
CA ARG A 437 -5.24 0.71 25.06
C ARG A 437 -6.52 -0.07 24.82
N SER A 438 -6.66 -0.71 23.67
CA SER A 438 -7.94 -1.25 23.25
C SER A 438 -8.42 -2.43 24.13
N ARG A 439 -7.48 -3.20 24.70
CA ARG A 439 -7.74 -4.35 25.60
C ARG A 439 -8.81 -5.31 25.04
N GLY A 440 -8.70 -5.65 23.76
CA GLY A 440 -9.63 -6.56 23.07
C GLY A 440 -10.90 -5.90 22.53
N LYS A 441 -11.09 -4.58 22.75
CA LYS A 441 -12.01 -3.76 21.97
C LYS A 441 -11.33 -3.27 20.70
N THR A 442 -12.11 -2.76 19.76
CA THR A 442 -11.64 -2.55 18.40
C THR A 442 -11.73 -1.10 17.94
N LEU A 443 -12.57 -0.25 18.54
CA LEU A 443 -12.81 1.09 18.00
C LEU A 443 -12.90 2.21 19.05
N ILE A 444 -12.55 3.41 18.62
CA ILE A 444 -12.66 4.67 19.40
C ILE A 444 -13.30 5.75 18.52
N PRO A 445 -14.44 6.30 18.94
CA PRO A 445 -14.97 7.53 18.37
C PRO A 445 -14.35 8.75 19.08
N VAL A 446 -13.90 9.73 18.30
CA VAL A 446 -13.54 11.07 18.75
C VAL A 446 -14.58 12.03 18.17
N LEU A 447 -15.43 12.57 19.05
CA LEU A 447 -16.50 13.48 18.63
C LEU A 447 -16.10 14.94 18.84
N VAL A 448 -16.48 15.78 17.88
CA VAL A 448 -16.25 17.22 17.88
C VAL A 448 -17.53 17.94 17.50
N ALA A 449 -17.91 18.97 18.26
CA ALA A 449 -19.06 19.82 17.99
C ALA A 449 -18.60 21.25 17.68
N ILE A 450 -19.12 21.82 16.60
CA ILE A 450 -18.86 23.20 16.18
C ILE A 450 -20.18 23.95 16.15
N ARG A 451 -20.29 25.01 16.95
CA ARG A 451 -21.43 25.93 16.90
C ARG A 451 -21.20 26.97 15.80
N HIS A 452 -22.21 27.21 14.98
CA HIS A 452 -22.18 28.26 13.97
C HIS A 452 -23.47 29.07 13.91
N PHE A 453 -23.36 30.33 13.49
CA PHE A 453 -24.44 31.33 13.52
C PHE A 453 -24.67 32.01 12.18
#